data_AF-A0A366I6K4-F1
#
_entry.id   AF-A0A366I6K4-F1
#
_cell.length_a   1.000
_cell.length_b   1.000
_cell.length_c   1.000
_cell.angle_alpha   90.00
_cell.angle_beta   90.00
_cell.angle_gamma   90.00
#
_symmetry.space_group_name_H-M   'P 1'
#
loop_
_entity.id
_entity.type
_entity.pdbx_description
1 polymer ?
#
loop_
_entity_poly.entity_id
_entity_poly.type
_entity_poly.pdbx_seq_one_letter_code
_entity_poly.pdbx_strand_id
1 'polypeptide(L)' 'MKSNYSDSEKRRLLDLKENLKDVELEKKMTFDQDGLHLWSNEVSDQFSEFDKEIESYKKQIAKAENKHK' A
#
# COMPACT_ATOMS: atom_id res chain seq x y z
N MET A 1 -17.83 11.27 16.15
CA MET A 1 -17.29 10.00 16.68
C MET A 1 -15.84 10.23 17.05
N LYS A 2 -15.49 10.19 18.34
CA LYS A 2 -14.08 10.25 18.78
C LYS A 2 -13.48 8.88 18.50
N SER A 3 -12.45 8.79 17.65
CA SER A 3 -11.80 7.51 17.43
C SER A 3 -11.01 7.14 18.67
N ASN A 4 -11.47 6.11 19.40
CA ASN A 4 -10.78 5.57 20.56
C ASN A 4 -9.69 4.60 20.11
N TYR A 5 -8.73 5.08 19.31
CA TYR A 5 -7.49 4.33 19.08
C TYR A 5 -6.58 4.50 20.29
N SER A 6 -6.00 3.40 20.76
CA SER A 6 -4.81 3.48 21.60
C SER A 6 -3.64 4.09 20.81
N ASP A 7 -2.66 4.68 21.49
CA ASP A 7 -1.53 5.32 20.80
C ASP A 7 -0.68 4.33 20.00
N SER A 8 -0.67 3.05 20.38
CA SER A 8 -0.05 1.98 19.59
C SER A 8 -0.84 1.65 18.31
N GLU A 9 -2.17 1.67 18.35
CA GLU A 9 -3.00 1.48 17.16
C GLU A 9 -2.89 2.66 16.20
N LYS A 10 -2.80 3.90 16.71
CA LYS A 10 -2.56 5.08 15.88
C LYS A 10 -1.21 5.00 15.16
N ARG A 11 -0.15 4.62 15.89
CA ARG A 11 1.19 4.43 15.30
C ARG A 11 1.16 3.37 14.22
N ARG A 12 0.58 2.20 14.50
CA ARG A 12 0.46 1.13 13.51
C ARG A 12 -0.32 1.55 12.27
N LEU A 13 -1.37 2.36 12.44
CA LEU A 13 -2.14 2.89 11.31
C LEU A 13 -1.34 3.90 10.48
N LEU A 14 -0.52 4.74 11.13
CA LEU A 14 0.42 5.64 10.48
C LEU A 14 1.46 4.86 9.68
N ASP A 15 2.10 3.86 10.31
CA ASP A 15 3.11 3.01 9.66
C ASP A 15 2.54 2.30 8.42
N LEU A 16 1.32 1.74 8.53
CA LEU A 16 0.65 1.09 7.40
C LEU A 16 0.34 2.08 6.27
N LYS A 17 0.02 3.33 6.58
CA LYS A 17 -0.27 4.38 5.58
C LYS A 17 1.01 4.90 4.93
N GLU A 18 2.10 4.96 5.67
CA GLU A 18 3.42 5.32 5.16
C GLU A 18 3.93 4.24 4.22
N ASN A 19 3.94 2.98 4.66
CA ASN A 19 4.33 1.84 3.83
C ASN A 19 3.50 1.74 2.54
N LEU A 20 2.18 1.98 2.62
CA LEU A 20 1.32 2.01 1.43
C LEU A 20 1.77 3.10 0.44
N LYS A 21 2.10 4.30 0.92
CA LYS A 21 2.58 5.38 0.06
C LYS A 21 3.92 5.05 -0.57
N ASP A 22 4.80 4.40 0.17
CA ASP A 22 6.13 4.02 -0.33
C ASP A 22 5.99 3.00 -1.46
N VAL A 23 5.16 1.97 -1.30
CA VAL A 23 4.90 0.98 -2.36
C VAL A 23 4.19 1.61 -3.56
N GLU A 24 3.23 2.52 -3.36
CA GLU A 24 2.59 3.24 -4.46
C GLU A 24 3.58 4.16 -5.20
N LEU A 25 4.54 4.75 -4.48
CA LEU A 25 5.61 5.56 -5.06
C LEU A 25 6.61 4.71 -5.84
N GLU A 26 7.01 3.56 -5.29
CA GLU A 26 7.93 2.63 -5.93
C GLU A 26 7.33 2.10 -7.23
N LYS A 27 6.08 1.63 -7.21
CA LYS A 27 5.34 1.22 -8.41
C LYS A 27 5.34 2.31 -9.48
N LYS A 28 5.15 3.58 -9.07
CA LYS A 28 5.17 4.72 -9.99
C LYS A 28 6.57 4.97 -10.54
N MET A 29 7.61 4.91 -9.71
CA MET A 29 8.99 5.07 -10.15
C MET A 29 9.42 3.97 -11.12
N THR A 30 9.05 2.71 -10.85
CA THR A 30 9.28 1.58 -11.77
C THR A 30 8.57 1.83 -13.11
N PHE A 31 7.33 2.31 -13.10
CA PHE A 31 6.61 2.68 -14.32
C PHE A 31 7.32 3.77 -15.12
N ASP A 32 7.75 4.83 -14.43
CA ASP A 32 8.44 5.98 -15.04
C ASP A 32 9.83 5.58 -15.58
N GLN A 33 10.51 4.61 -14.97
CA GLN A 33 11.81 4.09 -15.40
C GLN A 33 11.70 3.12 -16.58
N ASP A 34 10.76 2.18 -16.55
CA ASP A 34 10.70 1.10 -17.53
C ASP A 34 9.99 1.50 -18.83
N GLY A 35 9.17 2.56 -18.83
CA GLY A 35 8.58 3.12 -20.05
C GLY A 35 8.02 2.06 -21.02
N LEU A 36 8.46 2.08 -22.29
CA LEU A 36 7.98 1.17 -23.35
C LEU A 36 8.20 -0.35 -23.08
N HIS A 37 8.96 -0.73 -22.02
CA HIS A 37 9.25 -2.12 -21.64
C HIS A 37 8.21 -2.78 -20.72
N LEU A 38 7.12 -2.09 -20.38
CA LEU A 38 5.99 -2.60 -19.58
C LEU A 38 5.34 -3.88 -20.11
N TRP A 39 5.63 -4.26 -21.35
CA TRP A 39 5.07 -5.45 -22.02
C TRP A 39 5.94 -6.71 -21.82
N SER A 40 7.07 -6.61 -21.11
CA SER A 40 7.80 -7.79 -20.65
C SER A 40 7.01 -8.50 -19.55
N ASN A 41 6.96 -9.84 -19.61
CA ASN A 41 6.33 -10.67 -18.57
C ASN A 41 6.94 -10.39 -17.19
N GLU A 42 8.24 -10.11 -17.12
CA GLU A 42 8.96 -9.83 -15.86
C GLU A 42 8.48 -8.53 -15.20
N VAL A 43 8.27 -7.48 -15.99
CA VAL A 43 7.71 -6.21 -15.50
C VAL A 43 6.24 -6.41 -15.11
N SER A 44 5.47 -7.17 -15.89
CA SER A 44 4.07 -7.48 -15.52
C SER A 44 3.95 -8.22 -14.20
N ASP A 45 4.85 -9.16 -13.91
CA ASP A 45 4.88 -9.90 -12.65
C ASP A 45 5.22 -8.98 -11.46
N GLN A 46 6.21 -8.09 -11.60
CA GLN A 46 6.55 -7.08 -10.59
C GLN A 46 5.39 -6.13 -10.28
N PHE A 47 4.68 -5.66 -11.31
CA PHE A 47 3.48 -4.83 -11.11
C PHE A 47 2.35 -5.59 -10.42
N SER A 48 2.19 -6.89 -10.70
CA SER A 48 1.24 -7.75 -10.01
C SER A 48 1.59 -7.91 -8.52
N GLU A 49 2.87 -8.00 -8.18
CA GLU A 49 3.34 -8.05 -6.79
C GLU A 49 3.05 -6.74 -6.05
N PHE A 50 3.37 -5.59 -6.65
CA PHE A 50 2.99 -4.29 -6.09
C PHE A 50 1.47 -4.17 -5.87
N ASP A 51 0.65 -4.63 -6.82
CA ASP A 51 -0.79 -4.59 -6.68
C ASP A 51 -1.32 -5.46 -5.52
N LYS A 52 -0.75 -6.66 -5.34
CA LYS A 52 -1.09 -7.52 -4.20
C LYS A 52 -0.69 -6.87 -2.87
N GLU A 53 0.47 -6.23 -2.83
CA GLU A 53 0.96 -5.58 -1.61
C GLU A 53 0.11 -4.35 -1.25
N ILE A 54 -0.21 -3.51 -2.24
CA ILE A 54 -1.14 -2.38 -2.10
C ILE A 54 -2.50 -2.86 -1.60
N GLU A 55 -3.06 -3.92 -2.17
CA GLU A 55 -4.35 -4.48 -1.74
C GLU A 55 -4.28 -5.00 -0.30
N SER A 56 -3.17 -5.65 0.07
CA SER A 56 -2.91 -6.12 1.44
C SER A 56 -2.90 -4.96 2.44
N TYR A 57 -2.16 -3.88 2.16
CA TYR A 57 -2.13 -2.70 3.02
C TYR A 57 -3.50 -2.03 3.12
N LYS A 58 -4.22 -1.87 2.00
CA LYS A 58 -5.58 -1.33 1.98
C LYS A 58 -6.54 -2.15 2.84
N LYS A 59 -6.48 -3.49 2.78
CA LYS A 59 -7.27 -4.38 3.64
C LYS A 59 -6.91 -4.24 5.12
N GLN A 60 -5.63 -4.16 5.44
CA GLN A 60 -5.17 -3.99 6.82
C GLN A 60 -5.59 -2.63 7.41
N ILE A 61 -5.47 -1.55 6.64
CA ILE A 61 -5.94 -0.21 7.00
C ILE A 61 -7.47 -0.22 7.18
N ALA A 62 -8.23 -0.75 6.23
CA ALA A 62 -9.69 -0.81 6.33
C ALA A 62 -10.16 -1.63 7.54
N LYS A 63 -9.46 -2.73 7.86
CA LYS A 63 -9.74 -3.54 9.06
C LYS A 63 -9.42 -2.78 10.34
N ALA A 64 -8.30 -2.05 10.36
CA ALA A 64 -7.94 -1.20 11.49
C ALA A 64 -8.95 -0.05 11.66
N GLU A 65 -9.44 0.54 10.57
CA GLU A 65 -10.38 1.65 10.61
C GLU A 65 -11.82 1.22 10.97
N ASN A 66 -12.28 0.06 10.45
CA ASN A 66 -13.61 -0.47 10.76
C ASN A 66 -13.72 -1.01 12.19
N LYS A 67 -12.62 -1.38 12.84
CA LYS A 67 -12.63 -1.85 14.24
C LYS A 67 -13.05 -0.75 15.24
N HIS A 68 -13.07 0.51 14.81
CA HIS A 68 -13.38 1.67 15.65
C HIS A 68 -14.53 2.54 15.10
N LYS A 69 -15.33 2.02 14.16
CA LYS A 69 -16.62 2.60 13.74
C LYS A 69 -17.75 2.11 14.66
#